data_AF-A0A8T3Z1R1-F1
#
_entry.id   AF-A0A8T3Z1R1-F1
#
_cell.length_a   1.000
_cell.length_b   1.000
_cell.length_c   1.000
_cell.angle_alpha   90.00
_cell.angle_beta   90.00
_cell.angle_gamma   90.00
#
_symmetry.space_group_name_H-M   'P 1'
#
loop_
_entity.id
_entity.type
_entity.pdbx_description
1 polymer ?
#
loop_
_entity_poly.entity_id
_entity_poly.type
_entity_poly.pdbx_seq_one_letter_code
_entity_poly.pdbx_strand_id
1 'polypeptide(L)'
;GEGFVSEAPWPVYVHDLVDEKIQKAEEIIQGLVHDISEIKKIVDVAPEKIHLYLAPEWKWDVFDIAREVGRPDIGRIMGQSVQKNVHDDKKEIADFAKKISREMTRIKYVGHLDEYQILSDSLDYISGEVGAQVIIHQDADYDPEGKAKNAMPYKPAIFME
;
A
#
# COMPACT_ATOMS: atom_id res chain seq x y z
N GLY A 1 14.47 27.41 23.48
CA GLY A 1 14.78 26.70 24.72
C GLY A 1 15.58 27.63 25.61
N GLU A 2 15.31 27.64 26.90
CA GLU A 2 16.09 28.40 27.87
C GLU A 2 17.14 27.47 28.51
N GLY A 3 18.37 27.96 28.69
CA GLY A 3 19.46 27.24 29.34
C GLY A 3 20.32 26.34 28.43
N PHE A 4 21.24 25.60 29.06
CA PHE A 4 22.12 24.65 28.38
C PHE A 4 21.41 23.31 28.17
N VAL A 5 21.60 22.70 27.01
CA VAL A 5 21.00 21.39 26.68
C VAL A 5 21.44 20.27 27.64
N SER A 6 22.61 20.41 28.29
CA SER A 6 23.14 19.47 29.28
C SER A 6 22.34 19.43 30.58
N GLU A 7 21.53 20.45 30.85
CA GLU A 7 20.69 20.57 32.05
C GLU A 7 19.21 20.34 31.73
N ALA A 8 18.86 20.15 30.45
CA ALA A 8 17.49 19.92 30.04
C ALA A 8 16.98 18.55 30.53
N PRO A 9 15.72 18.46 30.98
CA PRO A 9 15.12 17.17 31.32
C PRO A 9 15.03 16.29 30.09
N TRP A 10 15.14 14.97 30.31
CA TRP A 10 14.94 14.00 29.23
C TRP A 10 13.51 14.14 28.66
N PRO A 11 13.34 14.09 27.33
CA PRO A 11 12.02 14.22 26.71
C PRO A 11 11.07 13.13 27.21
N VAL A 12 9.83 13.53 27.48
CA VAL A 12 8.77 12.64 27.94
C VAL A 12 7.96 12.17 26.74
N TYR A 13 7.74 10.87 26.65
CA TYR A 13 6.88 10.27 25.64
C TYR A 13 5.42 10.72 25.84
N VAL A 14 4.82 11.28 24.79
CA VAL A 14 3.42 11.71 24.78
C VAL A 14 2.64 10.74 23.92
N HIS A 15 1.83 9.89 24.55
CA HIS A 15 1.13 8.80 23.89
C HIS A 15 0.13 9.28 22.81
N ASP A 16 -0.44 10.47 23.00
CA ASP A 16 -1.44 11.05 22.10
C ASP A 16 -0.85 11.59 20.78
N LEU A 17 0.48 11.74 20.70
CA LEU A 17 1.16 12.12 19.46
C LEU A 17 1.48 10.92 18.57
N VAL A 18 1.17 9.70 19.01
CA VAL A 18 1.40 8.47 18.25
C VAL A 18 0.16 8.13 17.44
N ASP A 19 0.26 8.26 16.13
CA ASP A 19 -0.78 7.87 15.18
C ASP A 19 -0.28 6.71 14.30
N GLU A 20 -0.88 5.52 14.47
CA GLU A 20 -0.50 4.32 13.72
C GLU A 20 -0.83 4.42 12.22
N LYS A 21 -1.84 5.21 11.84
CA LYS A 21 -2.19 5.41 10.43
C LYS A 21 -1.17 6.28 9.75
N ILE A 22 -0.72 7.36 10.41
CA ILE A 22 0.36 8.21 9.90
C ILE A 22 1.66 7.40 9.76
N GLN A 23 2.00 6.60 10.79
CA GLN A 23 3.17 5.72 10.71
C GLN A 23 3.05 4.72 9.55
N LYS A 24 1.87 4.13 9.35
CA LYS A 24 1.65 3.22 8.23
C LYS A 24 1.75 3.93 6.88
N ALA A 25 1.23 5.15 6.76
CA ALA A 25 1.34 5.95 5.54
C ALA A 25 2.81 6.18 5.18
N GLU A 26 3.64 6.56 6.15
CA GLU A 26 5.08 6.75 5.97
C GLU A 26 5.76 5.43 5.56
N GLU A 27 5.42 4.31 6.19
CA GLU A 27 5.94 2.99 5.81
C GLU A 27 5.60 2.62 4.35
N ILE A 28 4.40 2.95 3.87
CA ILE A 28 4.01 2.72 2.47
C ILE A 28 4.87 3.57 1.54
N ILE A 29 5.06 4.86 1.83
CA ILE A 29 5.82 5.79 1.00
C ILE A 29 7.29 5.36 0.91
N GLN A 30 7.92 5.10 2.06
CA GLN A 30 9.32 4.68 2.11
C GLN A 30 9.51 3.30 1.46
N GLY A 31 8.60 2.38 1.71
CA GLY A 31 8.59 1.06 1.06
C GLY A 31 8.46 1.17 -0.46
N LEU A 32 7.61 2.07 -0.96
CA LEU A 32 7.42 2.30 -2.38
C LEU A 32 8.69 2.86 -3.04
N VAL A 33 9.31 3.89 -2.44
CA VAL A 33 10.57 4.46 -2.96
C VAL A 33 11.67 3.40 -2.99
N HIS A 34 11.75 2.56 -1.96
CA HIS A 34 12.68 1.43 -1.91
C HIS A 34 12.40 0.42 -3.02
N ASP A 35 11.15 -0.03 -3.16
CA ASP A 35 10.74 -1.01 -4.17
C ASP A 35 11.05 -0.49 -5.59
N ILE A 36 10.72 0.77 -5.90
CA ILE A 36 11.07 1.41 -7.17
C ILE A 36 12.59 1.39 -7.38
N SER A 37 13.36 1.77 -6.37
CA SER A 37 14.83 1.80 -6.44
C SER A 37 15.42 0.41 -6.68
N GLU A 38 14.87 -0.64 -6.08
CA GLU A 38 15.29 -2.02 -6.33
C GLU A 38 14.95 -2.47 -7.76
N ILE A 39 13.76 -2.15 -8.27
CA ILE A 39 13.39 -2.52 -9.64
C ILE A 39 14.28 -1.77 -10.65
N LYS A 40 14.59 -0.48 -10.41
CA LYS A 40 15.53 0.30 -11.24
C LYS A 40 16.94 -0.29 -11.30
N LYS A 41 17.38 -1.04 -10.28
CA LYS A 41 18.69 -1.74 -10.32
C LYS A 41 18.70 -2.94 -11.26
N ILE A 42 17.52 -3.52 -11.52
CA ILE A 42 17.36 -4.71 -12.36
C ILE A 42 17.09 -4.30 -13.81
N VAL A 43 16.39 -3.18 -14.03
CA VAL A 43 16.07 -2.66 -15.35
C VAL A 43 17.23 -1.81 -15.87
N ASP A 44 17.81 -2.19 -17.01
CA ASP A 44 18.98 -1.50 -17.60
C ASP A 44 18.68 -0.07 -18.11
N VAL A 45 17.40 0.27 -18.27
CA VAL A 45 16.94 1.57 -18.79
C VAL A 45 16.38 2.41 -17.65
N ALA A 46 16.78 3.67 -17.58
CA ALA A 46 16.20 4.61 -16.63
C ALA A 46 14.77 4.97 -17.07
N PRO A 47 13.74 4.68 -16.26
CA PRO A 47 12.36 5.03 -16.61
C PRO A 47 12.16 6.54 -16.57
N GLU A 48 11.42 7.05 -17.55
CA GLU A 48 10.98 8.44 -17.59
C GLU A 48 9.70 8.63 -16.75
N LYS A 49 8.83 7.61 -16.74
CA LYS A 49 7.57 7.63 -16.00
C LYS A 49 7.37 6.38 -15.15
N ILE A 50 6.76 6.59 -13.99
CA ILE A 50 6.40 5.53 -13.06
C ILE A 50 4.91 5.63 -12.79
N HIS A 51 4.20 4.58 -13.19
CA HIS A 51 2.77 4.44 -13.00
C HIS A 51 2.52 3.63 -11.72
N LEU A 52 1.77 4.22 -10.80
CA LEU A 52 1.34 3.59 -9.56
C LEU A 52 -0.14 3.27 -9.66
N TYR A 53 -0.51 2.02 -9.45
CA TYR A 53 -1.91 1.60 -9.44
C TYR A 53 -2.36 1.29 -8.02
N LEU A 54 -3.46 1.89 -7.61
CA LEU A 54 -4.05 1.68 -6.29
C LEU A 54 -4.90 0.41 -6.28
N ALA A 55 -5.14 -0.12 -5.06
CA ALA A 55 -6.01 -1.25 -4.91
C ALA A 55 -7.48 -0.81 -5.05
N PRO A 56 -8.28 -1.43 -5.94
CA PRO A 56 -9.70 -1.15 -6.01
C PRO A 56 -10.41 -1.51 -4.70
N GLU A 57 -11.53 -0.83 -4.43
CA GLU A 57 -12.30 -0.92 -3.18
C GLU A 57 -12.64 -2.37 -2.79
N TRP A 58 -13.03 -3.22 -3.75
CA TRP A 58 -13.35 -4.62 -3.47
C TRP A 58 -12.19 -5.42 -2.85
N LYS A 59 -10.93 -5.04 -3.11
CA LYS A 59 -9.76 -5.67 -2.50
C LYS A 59 -9.61 -5.24 -1.03
N TRP A 60 -10.02 -4.03 -0.68
CA TRP A 60 -10.13 -3.61 0.72
C TRP A 60 -11.20 -4.42 1.44
N ASP A 61 -12.37 -4.62 0.84
CA ASP A 61 -13.43 -5.45 1.41
C ASP A 61 -12.97 -6.90 1.67
N VAL A 62 -12.28 -7.50 0.69
CA VAL A 62 -11.72 -8.85 0.86
C VAL A 62 -10.65 -8.86 1.95
N PHE A 63 -9.88 -7.78 2.11
CA PHE A 63 -8.88 -7.71 3.17
C PHE A 63 -9.51 -7.59 4.56
N ASP A 64 -10.58 -6.82 4.70
CA ASP A 64 -11.36 -6.71 5.92
C ASP A 64 -12.00 -8.06 6.30
N ILE A 65 -12.57 -8.77 5.33
CA ILE A 65 -13.06 -10.14 5.52
C ILE A 65 -11.92 -11.06 5.97
N ALA A 66 -10.75 -10.96 5.35
CA ALA A 66 -9.60 -11.77 5.74
C ALA A 66 -9.18 -11.49 7.19
N ARG A 67 -9.25 -10.22 7.63
CA ARG A 67 -9.04 -9.84 9.03
C ARG A 67 -10.11 -10.39 9.96
N GLU A 68 -11.39 -10.33 9.59
CA GLU A 68 -12.51 -10.92 10.35
C GLU A 68 -12.31 -12.43 10.56
N VAL A 69 -11.84 -13.13 9.52
CA VAL A 69 -11.52 -14.57 9.60
C VAL A 69 -10.33 -14.84 10.54
N GLY A 70 -9.37 -13.91 10.61
CA GLY A 70 -8.28 -13.91 11.58
C GLY A 70 -7.21 -15.00 11.39
N ARG A 71 -7.33 -15.81 10.33
CA ARG A 71 -6.42 -16.92 10.01
C ARG A 71 -6.33 -17.13 8.50
N PRO A 72 -5.24 -17.75 8.00
CA PRO A 72 -5.01 -17.96 6.58
C PRO A 72 -5.91 -19.09 6.02
N ASP A 73 -7.23 -18.83 5.96
CA ASP A 73 -8.26 -19.78 5.54
C ASP A 73 -8.96 -19.27 4.29
N ILE A 74 -8.37 -19.60 3.14
CA ILE A 74 -8.81 -19.15 1.81
C ILE A 74 -10.28 -19.50 1.56
N GLY A 75 -10.72 -20.68 2.01
CA GLY A 75 -12.10 -21.14 1.79
C GLY A 75 -13.12 -20.27 2.51
N ARG A 76 -12.84 -19.89 3.76
CA ARG A 76 -13.71 -18.97 4.52
C ARG A 76 -13.70 -17.56 3.96
N ILE A 77 -12.53 -17.03 3.61
CA ILE A 77 -12.38 -15.70 3.01
C ILE A 77 -13.20 -15.64 1.73
N MET A 78 -12.98 -16.58 0.81
CA MET A 78 -13.73 -16.65 -0.45
C MET A 78 -15.24 -16.80 -0.22
N GLY A 79 -15.66 -17.68 0.69
CA GLY A 79 -17.07 -17.89 1.00
C GLY A 79 -17.77 -16.63 1.48
N GLN A 80 -17.13 -15.89 2.39
CA GLN A 80 -17.66 -14.62 2.91
C GLN A 80 -17.63 -13.50 1.85
N SER A 81 -16.57 -13.41 1.05
CA SER A 81 -16.48 -12.45 -0.07
C SER A 81 -17.59 -12.65 -1.10
N VAL A 82 -17.87 -13.90 -1.48
CA VAL A 82 -18.96 -14.22 -2.41
C VAL A 82 -20.32 -13.96 -1.77
N GLN A 83 -20.50 -14.25 -0.48
CA GLN A 83 -21.74 -13.98 0.24
C GLN A 83 -22.05 -12.48 0.36
N LYS A 84 -21.03 -11.66 0.58
CA LYS A 84 -21.14 -10.19 0.63
C LYS A 84 -21.18 -9.53 -0.77
N ASN A 85 -21.06 -10.31 -1.84
CA ASN A 85 -21.03 -9.85 -3.24
C ASN A 85 -20.02 -8.73 -3.49
N VAL A 86 -18.80 -8.88 -2.95
CA VAL A 86 -17.75 -7.85 -3.01
C VAL A 86 -17.24 -7.58 -4.43
N HIS A 87 -17.32 -8.58 -5.32
CA HIS A 87 -16.90 -8.45 -6.71
C HIS A 87 -17.57 -9.53 -7.58
N ASP A 88 -17.79 -9.23 -8.87
CA ASP A 88 -18.50 -10.11 -9.80
C ASP A 88 -17.65 -11.32 -10.23
N ASP A 89 -16.34 -11.12 -10.40
CA ASP A 89 -15.43 -12.19 -10.78
C ASP A 89 -14.96 -13.02 -9.58
N LYS A 90 -15.60 -14.18 -9.41
CA LYS A 90 -15.27 -15.16 -8.36
C LYS A 90 -13.84 -15.71 -8.47
N LYS A 91 -13.26 -15.75 -9.67
CA LYS A 91 -11.89 -16.22 -9.90
C LYS A 91 -10.88 -15.18 -9.39
N GLU A 92 -11.12 -13.90 -9.66
CA GLU A 92 -10.27 -12.82 -9.14
C GLU A 92 -10.33 -12.74 -7.61
N ILE A 93 -11.52 -12.89 -7.01
CA ILE A 93 -11.68 -13.00 -5.56
C ILE A 93 -10.84 -14.18 -5.03
N ALA A 94 -10.91 -15.35 -5.66
CA ALA A 94 -10.18 -16.52 -5.22
C ALA A 94 -8.65 -16.33 -5.29
N ASP A 95 -8.15 -15.72 -6.36
CA ASP A 95 -6.73 -15.45 -6.53
C ASP A 95 -6.22 -14.37 -5.58
N PHE A 96 -7.03 -13.33 -5.33
CA PHE A 96 -6.72 -12.32 -4.32
C PHE A 96 -6.80 -12.90 -2.89
N ALA A 97 -7.79 -13.74 -2.57
CA ALA A 97 -7.90 -14.43 -1.29
C ALA A 97 -6.67 -15.31 -1.00
N LYS A 98 -6.11 -15.99 -2.01
CA LYS A 98 -4.84 -16.73 -1.88
C LYS A 98 -3.67 -15.81 -1.57
N LYS A 99 -3.57 -14.66 -2.26
CA LYS A 99 -2.49 -13.68 -2.03
C LYS A 99 -2.60 -13.10 -0.62
N ILE A 100 -3.77 -12.59 -0.25
CA ILE A 100 -3.98 -11.94 1.05
C ILE A 100 -3.84 -12.92 2.21
N SER A 101 -4.27 -14.17 2.05
CA SER A 101 -4.06 -15.21 3.06
C SER A 101 -2.59 -15.46 3.39
N ARG A 102 -1.66 -15.18 2.46
CA ARG A 102 -0.21 -15.30 2.70
C ARG A 102 0.38 -14.04 3.32
N GLU A 103 -0.15 -12.87 2.93
CA GLU A 103 0.38 -11.56 3.33
C GLU A 103 -0.24 -11.01 4.62
N MET A 104 -1.42 -11.49 5.03
CA MET A 104 -2.15 -10.97 6.20
C MET A 104 -1.40 -11.10 7.53
N THR A 105 -0.45 -12.04 7.61
CA THR A 105 0.40 -12.24 8.78
C THR A 105 1.58 -11.26 8.81
N ARG A 106 1.92 -10.65 7.67
CA ARG A 106 3.01 -9.69 7.50
C ARG A 106 2.50 -8.25 7.57
N ILE A 107 1.30 -7.99 7.09
CA ILE A 107 0.73 -6.65 7.04
C ILE A 107 0.06 -6.32 8.39
N LYS A 108 0.60 -5.33 9.09
CA LYS A 108 -0.09 -4.67 10.22
C LYS A 108 -1.18 -3.76 9.66
N TYR A 109 -2.40 -4.26 9.59
CA TYR A 109 -3.60 -3.46 9.30
C TYR A 109 -3.85 -2.42 10.39
N VAL A 110 -4.10 -1.18 9.99
CA VAL A 110 -4.39 -0.03 10.85
C VAL A 110 -5.74 0.62 10.51
N GLY A 111 -6.55 -0.06 9.70
CA GLY A 111 -7.79 0.48 9.13
C GLY A 111 -7.61 0.96 7.69
N HIS A 112 -8.73 1.17 7.01
CA HIS A 112 -8.76 1.77 5.69
C HIS A 112 -7.99 3.11 5.67
N LEU A 113 -7.15 3.28 4.66
CA LEU A 113 -6.38 4.49 4.40
C LEU A 113 -6.78 5.07 3.05
N ASP A 114 -6.77 6.39 2.93
CA ASP A 114 -6.89 7.05 1.63
C ASP A 114 -5.51 7.02 0.95
N GLU A 115 -5.22 5.92 0.25
CA GLU A 115 -3.93 5.73 -0.44
C GLU A 115 -3.69 6.80 -1.50
N TYR A 116 -4.75 7.26 -2.15
CA TYR A 116 -4.64 8.31 -3.16
C TYR A 116 -4.15 9.60 -2.52
N GLN A 117 -4.79 10.04 -1.43
CA GLN A 117 -4.38 11.25 -0.72
C GLN A 117 -2.95 11.13 -0.18
N ILE A 118 -2.60 10.01 0.47
CA ILE A 118 -1.26 9.78 1.03
C ILE A 118 -0.17 9.90 -0.04
N LEU A 119 -0.36 9.24 -1.19
CA LEU A 119 0.61 9.24 -2.27
C LEU A 119 0.62 10.57 -3.03
N SER A 120 -0.54 11.23 -3.18
CA SER A 120 -0.64 12.54 -3.81
C SER A 120 0.05 13.62 -2.98
N ASP A 121 -0.13 13.62 -1.67
CA ASP A 121 0.52 14.57 -0.75
C ASP A 121 2.05 14.39 -0.72
N SER A 122 2.53 13.19 -1.09
CA SER A 122 3.96 12.83 -1.09
C SER A 122 4.57 12.77 -2.50
N LEU A 123 3.85 13.20 -3.53
CA LEU A 123 4.22 13.00 -4.93
C LEU A 123 5.54 13.70 -5.28
N ASP A 124 5.76 14.91 -4.76
CA ASP A 124 7.00 15.67 -4.96
C ASP A 124 8.21 14.95 -4.35
N TYR A 125 8.05 14.39 -3.15
CA TYR A 125 9.09 13.61 -2.48
C TYR A 125 9.42 12.34 -3.26
N ILE A 126 8.40 11.55 -3.60
CA ILE A 126 8.60 10.29 -4.32
C ILE A 126 9.27 10.57 -5.67
N SER A 127 8.78 11.55 -6.43
CA SER A 127 9.35 11.92 -7.73
C SER A 127 10.80 12.41 -7.62
N GLY A 128 11.13 13.16 -6.56
CA GLY A 128 12.49 13.62 -6.28
C GLY A 128 13.46 12.47 -5.97
N GLU A 129 13.05 11.52 -5.13
CA GLU A 129 13.88 10.37 -4.75
C GLU A 129 14.09 9.39 -5.92
N VAL A 130 13.04 9.12 -6.68
CA VAL A 130 13.11 8.17 -7.79
C VAL A 130 13.66 8.80 -9.08
N GLY A 131 13.66 10.13 -9.18
CA GLY A 131 14.17 10.87 -10.34
C GLY A 131 13.38 10.61 -11.63
N ALA A 132 12.08 10.33 -11.53
CA ALA A 132 11.18 10.07 -12.65
C ALA A 132 9.79 10.65 -12.36
N GLN A 133 8.99 10.89 -13.41
CA GLN A 133 7.64 11.41 -13.23
C GLN A 133 6.73 10.32 -12.67
N VAL A 134 6.11 10.57 -11.51
CA VAL A 134 5.17 9.63 -10.89
C VAL A 134 3.73 9.98 -11.27
N ILE A 135 2.96 8.98 -11.70
CA ILE A 135 1.55 9.10 -12.07
C ILE A 135 0.74 8.08 -11.26
N ILE A 136 -0.24 8.57 -10.50
CA ILE A 136 -1.10 7.73 -9.66
C ILE A 136 -2.41 7.45 -10.41
N HIS A 137 -2.76 6.18 -10.52
CA HIS A 137 -3.96 5.67 -11.16
C HIS A 137 -4.87 5.04 -10.12
N GLN A 138 -6.07 5.61 -9.95
CA GLN A 138 -7.12 5.00 -9.14
C GLN A 138 -7.82 3.87 -9.91
N ASP A 139 -7.96 4.06 -11.22
CA ASP A 139 -8.56 3.12 -12.16
C ASP A 139 -7.52 2.57 -13.15
N ALA A 140 -7.78 1.38 -13.69
CA ALA A 140 -6.88 0.71 -14.64
C ALA A 140 -7.02 1.24 -16.08
N ASP A 141 -7.26 2.55 -16.26
CA ASP A 141 -7.53 3.17 -17.57
C ASP A 141 -6.32 3.09 -18.52
N TYR A 142 -5.12 3.18 -17.95
CA TYR A 142 -3.86 3.04 -18.68
C TYR A 142 -2.99 1.98 -18.01
N ASP A 143 -3.07 0.73 -18.48
CA ASP A 143 -2.28 -0.39 -17.97
C ASP A 143 -1.74 -1.29 -19.10
N PRO A 144 -0.67 -0.86 -19.81
CA PRO A 144 -0.15 -1.58 -20.98
C PRO A 144 0.30 -3.02 -20.68
N GLU A 145 0.76 -3.30 -19.46
CA GLU A 145 1.27 -4.61 -19.04
C GLU A 145 0.32 -5.39 -18.11
N GLY A 146 -0.87 -4.86 -17.82
CA GLY A 146 -1.81 -5.54 -16.92
C GLY A 146 -1.31 -5.66 -15.48
N LYS A 147 -0.56 -4.67 -14.98
CA LYS A 147 0.03 -4.63 -13.63
C LYS A 147 -0.96 -4.18 -12.56
N ALA A 148 -1.99 -3.41 -12.90
CA ALA A 148 -2.98 -2.88 -11.95
C ALA A 148 -3.66 -3.97 -11.13
N LYS A 149 -3.89 -5.15 -11.72
CA LYS A 149 -4.45 -6.33 -11.02
C LYS A 149 -3.59 -6.80 -9.84
N ASN A 150 -2.30 -6.46 -9.81
CA ASN A 150 -1.39 -6.83 -8.73
C ASN A 150 -1.41 -5.85 -7.57
N ALA A 151 -2.07 -4.69 -7.68
CA ALA A 151 -2.20 -3.74 -6.59
C ALA A 151 -2.96 -4.39 -5.42
N MET A 152 -2.51 -4.12 -4.20
CA MET A 152 -3.14 -4.63 -2.98
C MET A 152 -3.20 -3.50 -1.95
N PRO A 153 -4.14 -3.56 -0.98
CA PRO A 153 -4.16 -2.61 0.12
C PRO A 153 -2.77 -2.49 0.79
N TYR A 154 -2.31 -1.27 1.01
CA TYR A 154 -0.99 -0.91 1.53
C TYR A 154 0.20 -1.23 0.60
N LYS A 155 -0.05 -1.73 -0.62
CA LYS A 155 0.97 -2.15 -1.60
C LYS A 155 0.50 -1.81 -3.03
N PRO A 156 0.65 -0.56 -3.47
CA PRO A 156 0.32 -0.17 -4.84
C PRO A 156 1.18 -0.97 -5.84
N ALA A 157 0.63 -1.24 -7.03
CA ALA A 157 1.41 -1.87 -8.09
C ALA A 157 2.22 -0.82 -8.87
N ILE A 158 3.41 -1.21 -9.31
CA ILE A 158 4.37 -0.34 -9.98
C ILE A 158 4.52 -0.80 -11.43
N PHE A 159 4.47 0.15 -12.37
CA PHE A 159 4.87 -0.02 -13.76
C PHE A 159 5.82 1.13 -14.13
N MET A 160 6.87 0.81 -14.86
CA MET A 160 7.91 1.77 -15.23
C MET A 160 8.01 1.81 -16.76
N GLU A 161 7.91 3.01 -17.32
CA GLU A 161 8.02 3.35 -18.74
C GLU A 161 9.30 4.16 -18.99
#